data_AF-A0A0F9EHZ1-F1
#
_entry.id   AF-A0A0F9EHZ1-F1
#
_cell.length_a   1.000
_cell.length_b   1.000
_cell.length_c   1.000
_cell.angle_alpha   90.00
_cell.angle_beta   90.00
_cell.angle_gamma   90.00
#
_symmetry.space_group_name_H-M   'P 1'
#
loop_
_entity.id
_entity.type
_entity.pdbx_description
1 polymer ?
#
loop_
_entity_poly.entity_id
_entity_poly.type
_entity_poly.pdbx_seq_one_letter_code
_entity_poly.pdbx_strand_id
1 'polypeptide(L)'
;EAALTSVFSLFPSTRDVIKTYGRDSIEFAKIAIIVLNQIIRPFTAKWHKLSLQGAFEEDEGCNNFRNELSDLQVQLKIYTKMLADMAGVEDLSELEE
;
A
#
# COMPACT_ATOMS: atom_id res chain seq x y z
N GLU A 1 9.71 11.33 3.76
CA GLU A 1 10.04 10.30 2.75
C GLU A 1 9.83 8.85 3.19
N ALA A 2 10.20 8.45 4.41
CA ALA A 2 10.11 7.04 4.87
C ALA A 2 8.75 6.35 4.59
N ALA A 3 7.62 7.04 4.79
CA ALA A 3 6.29 6.50 4.51
C ALA A 3 6.07 6.19 3.02
N LEU A 4 6.51 7.05 2.11
CA LEU A 4 6.41 6.82 0.67
C LEU A 4 7.21 5.57 0.25
N THR A 5 8.41 5.42 0.80
CA THR A 5 9.26 4.23 0.59
C THR A 5 8.61 2.96 1.13
N SER A 6 8.01 3.03 2.31
CA SER A 6 7.28 1.89 2.91
C SER A 6 6.11 1.47 2.03
N VAL A 7 5.27 2.40 1.56
CA VAL A 7 4.16 2.08 0.65
C VAL A 7 4.69 1.48 -0.67
N PHE A 8 5.78 2.02 -1.21
CA PHE A 8 6.40 1.48 -2.43
C PHE A 8 6.92 0.05 -2.25
N SER A 9 7.41 -0.33 -1.06
CA SER A 9 7.90 -1.68 -0.78
C SER A 9 6.84 -2.78 -0.90
N LEU A 10 5.54 -2.44 -0.89
CA LEU A 10 4.46 -3.40 -1.13
C LEU A 10 4.55 -4.06 -2.50
N PHE A 11 5.07 -3.37 -3.53
CA PHE A 11 5.26 -3.93 -4.87
C PHE A 11 6.26 -5.10 -4.89
N PRO A 12 7.54 -4.93 -4.47
CA PRO A 12 8.48 -6.04 -4.43
C PRO A 12 8.02 -7.14 -3.48
N SER A 13 7.52 -6.83 -2.28
CA SER A 13 7.05 -7.86 -1.34
C SER A 13 5.93 -8.72 -1.93
N THR A 14 4.93 -8.11 -2.56
CA THR A 14 3.84 -8.85 -3.22
C THR A 14 4.37 -9.73 -4.35
N ARG A 15 5.27 -9.19 -5.18
CA ARG A 15 5.88 -9.95 -6.28
C ARG A 15 6.68 -11.14 -5.77
N ASP A 16 7.38 -10.98 -4.66
CA ASP A 16 8.19 -12.03 -4.06
C ASP A 16 7.30 -13.15 -3.51
N VAL A 17 6.16 -12.82 -2.88
CA VAL A 17 5.15 -13.81 -2.47
C VAL A 17 4.61 -14.57 -3.68
N ILE A 18 4.16 -13.86 -4.73
CA ILE A 18 3.61 -14.49 -5.93
C ILE A 18 4.66 -15.39 -6.62
N LYS A 19 5.91 -14.94 -6.68
CA LYS A 19 7.01 -15.70 -7.26
C LYS A 19 7.35 -16.96 -6.45
N THR A 20 7.31 -16.86 -5.13
CA THR A 20 7.68 -17.95 -4.21
C THR A 20 6.64 -19.06 -4.22
N TYR A 21 5.35 -18.71 -4.16
CA TYR A 21 4.26 -19.68 -4.05
C TYR A 21 3.59 -20.01 -5.38
N GLY A 22 3.83 -19.22 -6.43
CA GLY A 22 3.36 -19.49 -7.78
C GLY A 22 1.84 -19.72 -7.82
N ARG A 23 1.44 -20.90 -8.32
CA ARG A 23 0.02 -21.29 -8.47
C ARG A 23 -0.74 -21.33 -7.14
N ASP A 24 -0.06 -21.58 -6.03
CA ASP A 24 -0.70 -21.65 -4.71
C ASP A 24 -1.09 -20.26 -4.19
N SER A 25 -0.59 -19.20 -4.81
CA SER A 25 -0.92 -17.80 -4.48
C SER A 25 -1.97 -17.16 -5.39
N ILE A 26 -2.68 -17.92 -6.24
CA ILE A 26 -3.59 -17.35 -7.25
C ILE A 26 -4.67 -16.45 -6.65
N GLU A 27 -5.31 -16.85 -5.55
CA GLU A 27 -6.35 -16.03 -4.92
C GLU A 27 -5.76 -14.74 -4.31
N PHE A 28 -4.59 -14.85 -3.66
CA PHE A 28 -3.83 -13.68 -3.20
C PHE A 28 -3.50 -12.73 -4.36
N ALA A 29 -2.95 -13.26 -5.46
CA ALA A 29 -2.53 -12.49 -6.61
C ALA A 29 -3.68 -11.71 -7.25
N LYS A 30 -4.88 -12.32 -7.36
CA LYS A 30 -6.07 -11.65 -7.91
C LYS A 30 -6.40 -10.37 -7.15
N ILE A 31 -6.34 -10.39 -5.82
CA ILE A 31 -6.64 -9.23 -4.97
C ILE A 31 -5.45 -8.26 -4.97
N ALA A 32 -4.25 -8.76 -4.70
CA ALA A 32 -3.05 -7.96 -4.52
C ALA A 32 -2.69 -7.13 -5.77
N ILE A 33 -2.83 -7.72 -6.97
CA ILE A 33 -2.54 -7.02 -8.23
C ILE A 33 -3.50 -5.85 -8.46
N ILE A 34 -4.78 -6.00 -8.10
CA ILE A 34 -5.78 -4.94 -8.23
C ILE A 34 -5.44 -3.79 -7.27
N VAL A 35 -5.20 -4.09 -5.99
CA VAL A 35 -4.85 -3.09 -4.98
C VAL A 35 -3.55 -2.35 -5.35
N LEU A 36 -2.51 -3.08 -5.76
CA LEU A 36 -1.25 -2.47 -6.19
C LEU A 36 -1.43 -1.52 -7.37
N ASN A 37 -2.16 -1.94 -8.42
CA ASN A 37 -2.24 -1.16 -9.65
C ASN A 37 -3.28 -0.04 -9.62
N GLN A 38 -4.40 -0.23 -8.93
CA GLN A 38 -5.50 0.72 -8.93
C GLN A 38 -5.47 1.67 -7.74
N ILE A 39 -4.91 1.25 -6.59
CA ILE A 39 -4.92 2.05 -5.36
C ILE A 39 -3.51 2.58 -5.06
N ILE A 40 -2.51 1.71 -4.99
CA ILE A 40 -1.17 2.11 -4.53
C ILE A 40 -0.36 2.80 -5.64
N ARG A 41 -0.47 2.35 -6.90
CA ARG A 41 0.29 2.91 -8.04
C ARG A 41 -0.04 4.39 -8.30
N PRO A 42 -1.30 4.84 -8.34
CA PRO A 42 -1.59 6.27 -8.52
C PRO A 42 -0.98 7.15 -7.42
N PHE A 43 -1.09 6.72 -6.16
CA PHE A 43 -0.50 7.42 -5.01
C PHE A 43 1.03 7.51 -5.14
N THR A 44 1.69 6.36 -5.28
CA THR A 44 3.17 6.31 -5.35
C THR A 44 3.73 7.02 -6.57
N ALA A 45 3.10 6.91 -7.74
CA ALA A 45 3.55 7.60 -8.95
C ALA A 45 3.47 9.13 -8.81
N LYS A 46 2.37 9.64 -8.25
CA LYS A 46 2.19 11.07 -7.98
C LYS A 46 3.26 11.56 -7.00
N TRP A 47 3.35 10.93 -5.84
CA TRP A 47 4.22 11.41 -4.77
C TRP A 47 5.70 11.18 -5.02
N HIS A 48 6.06 10.17 -5.82
CA HIS A 48 7.44 10.02 -6.29
C HIS A 48 7.85 11.17 -7.21
N LYS A 49 6.98 11.61 -8.13
CA LYS A 49 7.27 12.78 -8.97
C LYS A 49 7.40 14.05 -8.12
N LEU A 50 6.47 14.26 -7.18
CA LEU A 50 6.47 15.44 -6.32
C LEU A 50 7.66 15.46 -5.35
N SER A 51 8.09 14.31 -4.83
CA SER A 51 9.26 14.23 -3.96
C SER A 51 10.53 14.67 -4.69
N LEU A 52 10.70 14.27 -5.96
CA LEU A 52 11.82 14.72 -6.80
C LEU A 52 11.78 16.23 -7.09
N GLN A 53 10.63 16.87 -6.91
CA GLN A 53 10.44 18.32 -7.08
C GLN A 53 10.57 19.10 -5.76
N GLY A 54 10.97 18.44 -4.66
CA GLY A 54 11.13 19.11 -3.37
C GLY A 54 9.82 19.30 -2.59
N ALA A 55 8.74 18.58 -2.91
CA ALA A 55 7.44 18.76 -2.23
C ALA A 55 7.45 18.48 -0.72
N PHE A 56 8.52 17.87 -0.18
CA PHE A 56 8.69 17.67 1.26
C PHE A 56 9.53 18.76 1.94
N GLU A 57 10.02 19.75 1.19
CA GLU A 57 10.72 20.92 1.72
C GLU A 57 9.74 22.03 2.15
N GLU A 58 8.48 21.95 1.68
CA GLU A 58 7.40 22.88 2.01
C GLU A 58 6.37 22.24 2.95
N ASP A 59 5.86 23.03 3.91
CA ASP A 59 4.86 22.56 4.88
C ASP A 59 3.54 22.12 4.21
N GLU A 60 3.13 22.84 3.16
CA GLU A 60 1.90 22.53 2.42
C GLU A 60 2.00 21.16 1.73
N GLY A 61 3.13 20.87 1.08
CA GLY A 61 3.36 19.58 0.43
C GLY A 61 3.40 18.43 1.43
N CYS A 62 4.00 18.63 2.61
CA CYS A 62 3.96 17.65 3.70
C CYS A 62 2.55 17.39 4.23
N ASN A 63 1.73 18.44 4.35
CA ASN A 63 0.35 18.31 4.83
C ASN A 63 -0.54 17.61 3.80
N ASN A 64 -0.41 17.96 2.53
CA ASN A 64 -1.11 17.28 1.43
C ASN A 64 -0.73 15.79 1.37
N PHE A 65 0.56 15.46 1.55
CA PHE A 65 1.01 14.07 1.61
C PHE A 65 0.37 13.31 2.77
N ARG A 66 0.34 13.90 3.97
CA ARG A 66 -0.26 13.27 5.16
C ARG A 66 -1.76 13.03 4.99
N ASN A 67 -2.48 13.97 4.39
CA ASN A 67 -3.91 13.82 4.13
C ASN A 67 -4.18 12.66 3.15
N GLU A 68 -3.49 12.65 2.00
CA GLU A 68 -3.66 11.56 1.03
C GLU A 68 -3.15 10.21 1.56
N LEU A 69 -2.13 10.21 2.42
CA LEU A 69 -1.66 9.01 3.09
C LEU A 69 -2.74 8.46 4.04
N SER A 70 -3.44 9.32 4.77
CA SER A 70 -4.56 8.92 5.63
C SER A 70 -5.68 8.26 4.80
N ASP A 71 -6.02 8.83 3.65
CA ASP A 71 -7.01 8.24 2.75
C ASP A 71 -6.55 6.89 2.20
N LEU A 72 -5.28 6.77 1.84
CA LEU A 72 -4.68 5.50 1.41
C LEU A 72 -4.71 4.46 2.53
N GLN A 73 -4.43 4.85 3.78
CA GLN A 73 -4.43 3.95 4.94
C GLN A 73 -5.80 3.30 5.14
N VAL A 74 -6.90 4.02 4.93
CA VAL A 74 -8.26 3.44 4.97
C VAL A 74 -8.40 2.30 3.96
N GLN A 75 -7.92 2.50 2.73
CA GLN A 75 -7.95 1.47 1.69
C GLN A 75 -7.03 0.28 2.04
N LEU A 76 -5.87 0.55 2.63
CA LEU A 76 -4.94 -0.49 3.06
C LEU A 76 -5.49 -1.33 4.23
N LYS A 77 -6.24 -0.73 5.16
CA LYS A 77 -6.94 -1.48 6.23
C LYS A 77 -7.98 -2.44 5.64
N ILE A 78 -8.76 -1.99 4.66
CA ILE A 78 -9.70 -2.87 3.92
C ILE A 78 -8.95 -4.02 3.25
N TYR A 79 -7.81 -3.74 2.62
CA TYR A 79 -6.98 -4.77 2.01
C TYR A 79 -6.47 -5.78 3.05
N THR A 80 -6.00 -5.34 4.21
CA THR A 80 -5.58 -6.21 5.32
C THR A 80 -6.71 -7.14 5.76
N LYS A 81 -7.93 -6.61 5.89
CA LYS A 81 -9.11 -7.42 6.22
C LYS A 81 -9.40 -8.50 5.17
N MET A 82 -9.36 -8.14 3.89
CA MET A 82 -9.53 -9.11 2.79
C MET A 82 -8.46 -10.22 2.83
N LEU A 83 -7.23 -9.88 3.22
CA LEU A 83 -6.16 -10.86 3.39
C LEU A 83 -6.38 -11.76 4.62
N ALA A 84 -6.85 -11.20 5.74
CA ALA A 84 -7.18 -11.96 6.95
C ALA A 84 -8.31 -12.98 6.67
N ASP A 85 -9.38 -12.52 6.00
CA ASP A 85 -10.50 -13.35 5.57
C ASP A 85 -10.03 -14.50 4.65
N MET A 86 -9.13 -14.22 3.70
CA MET A 86 -8.56 -15.23 2.81
C MET A 86 -7.70 -16.26 3.56
N ALA A 87 -6.94 -15.82 4.54
CA ALA A 87 -6.08 -16.69 5.34
C ALA A 87 -6.84 -17.43 6.46
N GLY A 88 -8.11 -17.07 6.72
CA GLY A 88 -8.90 -17.63 7.81
C GLY A 88 -8.35 -17.26 9.20
N VAL A 89 -7.75 -16.08 9.33
CA VAL A 89 -7.18 -15.55 10.57
C VAL A 89 -7.97 -14.33 11.05
N GLU A 90 -7.81 -13.99 12.33
CA GLU A 90 -8.45 -12.80 12.91
C GLU A 90 -7.94 -11.51 12.26
N ASP A 91 -8.84 -10.55 12.03
CA ASP A 91 -8.49 -9.22 11.55
C ASP A 91 -7.85 -8.41 12.69
N LEU A 92 -6.55 -8.14 12.56
CA LEU A 92 -5.77 -7.41 13.54
C LEU A 92 -5.59 -5.92 13.20
N SER A 93 -6.30 -5.41 12.19
CA SER A 93 -6.12 -4.03 11.69
C SER A 93 -6.55 -2.94 12.69
N GLU A 94 -7.22 -3.33 13.77
CA GLU A 94 -7.67 -2.45 14.87
C GLU A 94 -6.87 -2.64 16.18
N LEU A 95 -5.82 -3.48 16.21
CA LEU A 95 -5.04 -3.73 17.43
C LEU A 95 -4.19 -2.54 17.94
N GLU A 96 -4.03 -1.47 17.15
CA GLU A 96 -3.18 -0.31 17.47
C GLU A 96 -4.00 0.96 17.83
N GLU A 97 -4.94 0.85 18.78
CA GLU A 97 -5.50 2.03 19.48
C GLU A 97 -4.98 2.15 20.92
#